data_AF-A0AAN9GWV7-F1
#
_entry.id   AF-A0AAN9GWV7-F1
#
_cell.length_a   1.000
_cell.length_b   1.000
_cell.length_c   1.000
_cell.angle_alpha   90.00
_cell.angle_beta   90.00
_cell.angle_gamma   90.00
#
_symmetry.space_group_name_H-M   'P 1'
#
loop_
_entity.id
_entity.type
_entity.pdbx_description
1 polymer ?
#
loop_
_entity_poly.entity_id
_entity_poly.type
_entity_poly.pdbx_seq_one_letter_code
_entity_poly.pdbx_strand_id
1 'polypeptide(L)'
;MWYFNDILIAEITGDQSQFCTDVQCDEDTERFRDRLKLDYQTGSLTITHTRNTDSGEYKLQIRSNNGFSVTRVKRFNLTVIGSGLSSGAVAGIVVGVVLLVSAVVTAGVIYYRHRETHAPVPQSEDDDM
;
A
#
# COMPACT_ATOMS: atom_id res chain seq x y z
N MET A 1 7.19 2.50 26.17
CA MET A 1 6.44 3.18 25.09
C MET A 1 7.22 3.00 23.80
N TRP A 2 6.53 2.58 22.74
CA TRP A 2 7.03 2.45 21.38
C TRP A 2 6.38 3.51 20.51
N TYR A 3 7.19 4.17 19.70
CA TYR A 3 6.74 5.15 18.73
C TYR A 3 7.19 4.77 17.32
N PHE A 4 6.38 5.10 16.33
CA PHE A 4 6.71 5.05 14.91
C PHE A 4 6.59 6.47 14.34
N ASN A 5 7.68 7.01 13.80
CA ASN A 5 7.74 8.42 13.33
C ASN A 5 7.14 9.41 14.34
N ASP A 6 7.53 9.30 15.61
CA ASP A 6 7.03 10.10 16.74
C ASP A 6 5.57 9.86 17.18
N ILE A 7 4.84 8.97 16.51
CA ILE A 7 3.46 8.58 16.88
C ILE A 7 3.50 7.40 17.84
N LEU A 8 2.82 7.47 18.98
CA LEU A 8 2.75 6.37 19.95
C LEU A 8 1.98 5.19 19.34
N ILE A 9 2.63 4.03 19.26
CA ILE A 9 2.03 2.81 18.69
C ILE A 9 1.84 1.70 19.71
N ALA A 10 2.56 1.72 20.84
CA ALA A 10 2.36 0.78 21.94
C ALA A 10 2.89 1.30 23.27
N GLU A 11 2.21 0.99 24.37
CA GLU A 11 2.64 1.33 25.73
C GLU A 11 2.55 0.12 26.68
N ILE A 12 3.46 0.08 27.67
CA ILE A 12 3.40 -0.87 28.78
C ILE A 12 3.36 -0.02 30.06
N THR A 13 2.24 -0.08 30.76
CA THR A 13 2.02 0.55 32.07
C THR A 13 2.00 -0.49 33.19
N GLY A 14 2.36 -0.08 34.41
CA GLY A 14 2.65 -0.98 35.53
C GLY A 14 1.46 -1.72 36.14
N ASP A 15 0.22 -1.34 35.87
CA ASP A 15 -0.99 -1.97 36.42
C ASP A 15 -1.94 -2.44 35.31
N GLN A 16 -1.52 -3.46 34.55
CA GLN A 16 -2.20 -3.97 33.36
C GLN A 16 -1.97 -3.13 32.10
N SER A 17 -1.53 -3.85 31.08
CA SER A 17 -1.36 -3.44 29.71
C SER A 17 -2.65 -2.85 29.15
N GLN A 18 -2.75 -1.53 29.09
CA GLN A 18 -3.72 -0.93 28.21
C GLN A 18 -3.16 -1.04 26.79
N PHE A 19 -3.68 -2.03 26.05
CA PHE A 19 -3.59 -2.03 24.59
C PHE A 19 -4.12 -0.68 24.06
N CYS A 20 -3.76 -0.31 22.83
CA CYS A 20 -4.66 0.48 22.00
C CYS A 20 -5.99 -0.28 21.88
N THR A 21 -6.90 -0.15 22.85
CA THR A 21 -8.25 -0.72 22.78
C THR A 21 -9.04 0.13 21.80
N ASP A 22 -8.96 -0.19 20.50
CA ASP A 22 -9.83 0.16 19.34
C ASP A 22 -10.33 1.63 19.18
N VAL A 23 -10.07 2.51 20.14
CA VAL A 23 -10.78 3.78 20.37
C VAL A 23 -9.81 4.93 20.63
N GLN A 24 -8.54 4.65 20.94
CA GLN A 24 -7.60 5.65 21.47
C GLN A 24 -6.33 5.84 20.66
N CYS A 25 -6.24 5.21 19.49
CA CYS A 25 -5.09 5.34 18.63
C CYS A 25 -5.63 5.91 17.30
N ASP A 26 -5.24 7.15 17.00
CA ASP A 26 -5.71 7.95 15.87
C ASP A 26 -5.54 7.21 14.52
N GLU A 27 -6.12 7.77 13.45
CA GLU A 27 -6.10 7.26 12.07
C GLU A 27 -4.72 6.71 11.62
N ASP A 28 -3.62 7.27 12.12
CA ASP A 28 -2.25 6.83 11.81
C ASP A 28 -1.86 5.44 12.34
N THR A 29 -2.55 4.95 13.37
CA THR A 29 -2.31 3.62 13.97
C THR A 29 -3.13 2.51 13.34
N GLU A 30 -4.18 2.84 12.57
CA GLU A 30 -4.95 1.88 11.78
C GLU A 30 -4.05 1.05 10.86
N ARG A 31 -2.94 1.66 10.41
CA ARG A 31 -1.92 0.99 9.59
C ARG A 31 -1.38 -0.29 10.22
N PHE A 32 -1.27 -0.35 11.55
CA PHE A 32 -0.76 -1.51 12.27
C PHE A 32 -1.85 -2.37 12.91
N ARG A 33 -3.13 -2.06 12.62
CA ARG A 33 -4.29 -2.82 13.12
C ARG A 33 -4.11 -4.30 12.83
N ASP A 34 -4.40 -5.12 13.83
CA ASP A 34 -4.31 -6.60 13.83
C ASP A 34 -2.90 -7.20 13.60
N ARG A 35 -1.88 -6.38 13.35
CA ARG A 35 -0.51 -6.85 13.03
C ARG A 35 0.49 -6.66 14.16
N LEU A 36 0.22 -5.72 15.06
CA LEU A 36 1.08 -5.37 16.19
C LEU A 36 0.83 -6.31 17.38
N LYS A 37 1.90 -6.90 17.92
CA LYS A 37 1.91 -7.71 19.14
C LYS A 37 2.99 -7.21 20.09
N LEU A 38 2.63 -6.96 21.34
CA LEU A 38 3.55 -6.51 22.37
C LEU A 38 3.73 -7.60 23.43
N ASP A 39 4.98 -7.99 23.67
CA ASP A 39 5.34 -8.86 24.78
C ASP A 39 5.54 -8.02 26.04
N TYR A 40 4.67 -8.20 27.02
CA TYR A 40 4.66 -7.45 28.27
C TYR A 40 5.78 -7.86 29.24
N GLN A 41 6.33 -9.07 29.10
CA GLN A 41 7.43 -9.53 29.95
C GLN A 41 8.76 -8.96 29.49
N THR A 42 8.99 -8.94 28.17
CA THR A 42 10.27 -8.52 27.59
C THR A 42 10.27 -7.08 27.07
N GLY A 43 9.09 -6.50 26.82
CA GLY A 43 8.94 -5.20 26.15
C GLY A 43 9.10 -5.28 24.63
N SER A 44 9.16 -6.48 24.06
CA SER A 44 9.37 -6.70 22.63
C SER A 44 8.14 -6.33 21.80
N LEU A 45 8.33 -5.52 20.76
CA LEU A 45 7.32 -5.17 19.77
C LEU A 45 7.49 -6.05 18.53
N THR A 46 6.45 -6.79 18.17
CA THR A 46 6.39 -7.60 16.96
C THR A 46 5.37 -7.02 15.99
N ILE A 47 5.75 -6.81 14.74
CA ILE A 47 4.86 -6.40 13.66
C ILE A 47 4.84 -7.55 12.64
N THR A 48 3.68 -8.17 12.47
CA THR A 48 3.49 -9.29 11.54
C THR A 48 3.13 -8.79 10.13
N HIS A 49 3.42 -9.58 9.11
CA HIS A 49 3.10 -9.28 7.70
C HIS A 49 3.54 -7.85 7.31
N THR A 50 4.83 -7.56 7.46
CA THR A 50 5.39 -6.23 7.16
C THR A 50 5.25 -5.88 5.68
N ARG A 51 5.05 -4.59 5.41
CA ARG A 51 4.93 -3.99 4.08
C ARG A 51 6.02 -2.96 3.89
N ASN A 52 6.33 -2.58 2.64
CA ASN A 52 7.26 -1.48 2.35
C ASN A 52 6.93 -0.20 3.13
N THR A 53 5.63 0.08 3.27
CA THR A 53 5.12 1.23 4.03
C THR A 53 5.54 1.17 5.50
N ASP A 54 5.75 -0.01 6.08
CA ASP A 54 6.19 -0.24 7.47
C ASP A 54 7.61 0.24 7.78
N SER A 55 8.36 0.64 6.76
CA SER A 55 9.66 1.29 6.91
C SER A 55 9.54 2.64 7.63
N GLY A 56 10.54 2.98 8.44
CA GLY A 56 10.62 4.26 9.13
C GLY A 56 11.40 4.18 10.43
N GLU A 57 11.33 5.27 11.21
CA GLU A 57 11.97 5.35 12.51
C GLU A 57 11.05 4.76 13.59
N TYR A 58 11.60 3.82 14.35
CA TYR A 58 10.98 3.28 15.55
C TYR A 58 11.75 3.73 16.78
N LYS A 59 11.03 4.20 17.80
CA LYS A 59 11.64 4.72 19.03
C LYS A 59 11.08 3.96 20.24
N LEU A 60 11.97 3.39 21.04
CA LEU A 60 11.65 2.79 22.32
C LEU A 60 12.00 3.77 23.44
N GLN A 61 11.00 4.22 24.18
CA GLN A 61 11.16 5.03 25.38
C GLN A 61 10.81 4.19 26.62
N ILE A 62 11.77 4.09 27.54
CA ILE A 62 11.65 3.39 28.81
C ILE A 62 11.72 4.43 29.92
N ARG A 63 10.64 4.55 30.70
CA ARG A 63 10.59 5.40 31.88
C ARG A 63 10.69 4.53 33.13
N SER A 64 11.65 4.81 33.99
CA SER A 64 11.79 4.16 35.29
C SER A 64 11.63 5.20 36.40
N ASN A 65 10.86 4.85 37.43
CA ASN A 65 10.66 5.69 38.60
C ASN A 65 11.14 4.93 39.84
N ASN A 66 12.42 5.11 40.17
CA ASN A 66 13.08 4.42 41.28
C ASN A 66 13.63 5.44 42.29
N GLY A 67 12.80 6.44 42.64
CA GLY A 67 13.18 7.60 43.48
C GLY A 67 13.64 8.83 42.70
N PHE A 68 14.01 8.65 41.42
CA PHE A 68 14.23 9.71 40.44
C PHE A 68 13.66 9.27 39.08
N SER A 69 13.06 10.19 38.34
CA SER A 69 12.48 9.90 37.02
C SER A 69 13.59 9.82 35.97
N VAL A 70 13.90 8.62 35.51
CA VAL A 70 14.90 8.40 34.45
C VAL A 70 14.20 7.94 33.17
N THR A 71 14.46 8.63 32.07
CA THR A 71 13.97 8.27 30.73
C THR A 71 15.14 7.82 29.86
N ARG A 72 15.04 6.60 29.30
CA ARG A 72 15.98 6.07 28.30
C ARG A 72 15.28 5.98 26.95
N VAL A 73 15.96 6.40 25.89
CA VAL A 73 15.44 6.36 24.52
C VAL A 73 16.39 5.54 23.65
N LYS A 74 15.84 4.63 22.84
CA LYS A 74 16.54 3.92 21.76
C LYS A 74 15.79 4.16 20.45
N ARG A 75 16.53 4.32 19.35
CA ARG A 75 15.99 4.56 18.00
C ARG A 75 16.45 3.44 17.06
N PHE A 76 15.57 3.04 16.15
CA PHE A 76 15.80 1.98 15.18
C PHE A 76 15.27 2.44 13.82
N ASN A 77 16.12 2.44 12.80
CA ASN A 77 15.69 2.72 11.43
C ASN A 77 15.46 1.40 10.72
N LEU A 78 14.19 1.10 10.46
CA LEU A 78 13.76 -0.14 9.81
C LEU A 78 13.45 0.15 8.34
N THR A 79 14.07 -0.63 7.45
CA THR A 79 13.77 -0.61 6.01
C THR A 79 13.23 -1.97 5.62
N VAL A 80 11.97 -2.00 5.20
CA VAL A 80 11.32 -3.18 4.65
C VAL A 80 11.47 -3.12 3.14
N ILE A 81 12.11 -4.13 2.55
CA ILE A 81 12.30 -4.24 1.11
C ILE A 81 11.30 -5.26 0.58
N GLY A 82 10.35 -4.79 -0.21
CA GLY A 82 9.39 -5.63 -0.89
C GLY A 82 9.98 -6.19 -2.18
N SER A 83 9.66 -7.43 -2.46
CA SER A 83 9.92 -8.08 -3.75
C SER A 83 8.96 -7.49 -4.79
N GLY A 84 9.37 -6.41 -5.45
CA GLY A 84 8.72 -5.93 -6.68
C GLY A 84 8.86 -6.94 -7.82
N LEU A 85 8.14 -6.73 -8.92
CA LEU A 85 8.35 -7.52 -10.14
C LEU A 85 9.78 -7.32 -10.65
N SER A 86 10.37 -8.40 -11.18
CA SER A 86 11.65 -8.33 -11.89
C SER A 86 11.56 -7.30 -13.02
N SER A 87 12.67 -6.58 -13.26
CA SER A 87 12.81 -5.69 -14.42
C SER A 87 12.38 -6.38 -15.73
N GLY A 88 12.71 -7.67 -15.90
CA GLY A 88 12.28 -8.44 -17.07
C GLY A 88 10.77 -8.68 -17.14
N ALA A 89 10.11 -8.89 -15.99
CA ALA A 89 8.65 -9.04 -15.94
C ALA A 89 7.95 -7.70 -16.25
N VAL A 90 8.46 -6.60 -15.70
CA VAL A 90 7.94 -5.25 -16.01
C VAL A 90 8.10 -4.93 -17.50
N ALA A 91 9.29 -5.16 -18.06
CA ALA A 91 9.55 -4.97 -19.49
C ALA A 91 8.62 -5.83 -20.35
N GLY A 92 8.43 -7.11 -20.00
CA GLY A 92 7.52 -8.02 -20.69
C GLY A 92 6.07 -7.53 -20.70
N ILE A 93 5.55 -7.06 -19.55
CA ILE A 93 4.20 -6.51 -19.44
C ILE A 93 4.04 -5.28 -20.33
N VAL A 94 4.99 -4.34 -20.29
CA VAL A 94 4.93 -3.11 -21.10
C VAL A 94 4.91 -3.44 -22.59
N VAL A 95 5.82 -4.31 -23.06
CA VAL A 95 5.85 -4.73 -24.46
C VAL A 95 4.55 -5.42 -24.86
N GLY A 96 4.04 -6.33 -24.02
CA GLY A 96 2.77 -7.02 -24.26
C GLY A 96 1.59 -6.06 -24.40
N VAL A 97 1.47 -5.08 -23.50
CA VAL A 97 0.41 -4.05 -23.56
C VAL A 97 0.51 -3.21 -24.83
N VAL A 98 1.72 -2.77 -25.20
CA VAL A 98 1.93 -1.98 -26.42
C VAL A 98 1.53 -2.76 -27.68
N LEU A 99 1.89 -4.04 -27.77
CA LEU A 99 1.51 -4.91 -28.89
C LEU A 99 -0.01 -5.15 -28.96
N LEU A 100 -0.66 -5.32 -27.81
CA LEU A 100 -2.12 -5.46 -27.76
C LEU A 100 -2.83 -4.17 -28.21
N VAL A 101 -2.39 -3.01 -27.72
CA VAL A 101 -2.97 -1.71 -28.10
C VAL A 101 -2.77 -1.45 -29.59
N SER A 102 -1.59 -1.71 -30.15
CA SER A 102 -1.33 -1.49 -31.58
C SER A 102 -2.17 -2.41 -32.46
N ALA A 103 -2.37 -3.68 -32.06
CA ALA A 103 -3.24 -4.61 -32.76
C ALA A 103 -4.70 -4.13 -32.76
N VAL A 104 -5.21 -3.67 -31.61
CA VAL A 104 -6.58 -3.15 -31.48
C VAL A 104 -6.78 -1.90 -32.35
N VAL A 105 -5.84 -0.95 -32.32
CA VAL A 105 -5.91 0.26 -33.15
C VAL A 105 -5.90 -0.10 -34.63
N THR A 106 -5.01 -0.99 -35.05
CA THR A 106 -4.91 -1.42 -36.45
C THR A 106 -6.20 -2.10 -36.92
N ALA A 107 -6.75 -3.03 -36.12
CA ALA A 107 -8.01 -3.68 -36.42
C ALA A 107 -9.17 -2.67 -36.49
N GLY A 108 -9.22 -1.70 -35.58
CA GLY A 108 -10.21 -0.63 -35.58
C GLY A 108 -10.16 0.25 -36.85
N VAL A 109 -8.95 0.60 -37.31
CA VAL A 109 -8.76 1.36 -38.55
C VAL A 109 -9.20 0.55 -39.77
N ILE A 110 -8.83 -0.73 -39.84
CA ILE A 110 -9.24 -1.62 -40.95
C ILE A 110 -10.76 -1.77 -40.97
N TYR A 111 -11.36 -2.02 -39.81
CA TYR A 111 -12.81 -2.10 -39.65
C TYR A 111 -13.50 -0.81 -40.09
N TYR A 112 -13.01 0.35 -39.64
CA TYR A 112 -13.56 1.65 -40.01
C TYR A 112 -13.50 1.89 -41.52
N ARG A 113 -12.35 1.65 -42.16
CA ARG A 113 -12.20 1.82 -43.62
C ARG A 113 -13.07 0.85 -44.42
N HIS A 114 -13.18 -0.41 -44.00
CA HIS A 114 -14.03 -1.39 -44.68
C HIS A 114 -15.52 -1.00 -44.62
N ARG A 115 -15.95 -0.39 -43.52
CA ARG A 115 -17.32 0.09 -43.36
C ARG A 115 -17.61 1.28 -44.27
N GLU A 116 -16.68 2.22 -44.42
CA GLU A 116 -16.84 3.36 -45.33
C GLU A 116 -16.95 2.94 -46.79
N THR A 117 -16.20 1.90 -47.23
CA THR A 117 -16.28 1.43 -48.62
C THR A 117 -17.56 0.66 -48.96
N HIS A 118 -18.29 0.18 -47.96
CA HIS A 118 -19.54 -0.57 -48.12
C HIS A 118 -20.76 0.21 -47.61
N ALA A 119 -20.67 1.53 -47.49
CA ALA A 119 -21.85 2.34 -47.17
C ALA A 119 -22.93 2.10 -48.25
N PRO A 120 -24.16 1.70 -47.86
CA PRO A 120 -25.23 1.47 -48.82
C PRO A 120 -25.58 2.78 -49.53
N VAL A 121 -25.64 2.73 -50.86
CA VAL A 121 -26.07 3.85 -51.72
C VAL A 121 -27.51 4.23 -51.33
N PRO A 122 -27.83 5.51 -51.09
CA PRO A 122 -29.22 5.95 -50.90
C PRO A 122 -30.00 5.60 -52.17
N GLN A 123 -30.99 4.73 -52.08
CA GLN A 123 -31.90 4.49 -53.19
C GLN A 123 -32.72 5.77 -53.39
N SER A 124 -32.50 6.45 -54.51
CA SER A 124 -33.47 7.42 -55.02
C SER A 124 -34.66 6.64 -55.57
N GLU A 125 -35.82 6.84 -54.95
CA GLU A 125 -37.12 6.47 -55.50
C GLU A 125 -37.32 7.23 -56.81
N ASP A 126 -37.25 6.52 -57.94
CA ASP A 126 -37.73 7.05 -59.22
C ASP A 126 -39.26 6.86 -59.25
N ASP A 127 -39.97 7.85 -58.72
CA ASP A 127 -41.40 8.07 -58.94
C ASP A 127 -41.63 8.66 -60.35
N ASP A 128 -42.73 8.21 -60.97
CA ASP A 128 -43.46 8.79 -62.11
C ASP A 128 -42.83 8.74 -63.53
N MET A 129 -43.41 7.87 -64.39
CA MET A 129 -44.32 8.32 -65.47
C MET A 129 -45.15 7.16 -66.07
#